data_AF-A0AAJ8MVW4-F1
#
_entry.id   AF-A0AAJ8MVW4-F1
#
_cell.length_a   1.000
_cell.length_b   1.000
_cell.length_c   1.000
_cell.angle_alpha   90.00
_cell.angle_beta   90.00
_cell.angle_gamma   90.00
#
_symmetry.space_group_name_H-M   'P 1'
#
loop_
_entity.id
_entity.type
_entity.pdbx_description
1 polymer ?
#
loop_
_entity_poly.entity_id
_entity_poly.type
_entity_poly.pdbx_seq_one_letter_code
_entity_poly.pdbx_strand_id
1 'polypeptide(L)'
;MMGRAGRPQYDTSGVVVVMCEKSKVKKYQKMLYSQTVLESCLHESLTEYINSEIGLGTIKSLSGAQEWLRHTFFYIRIQQNPSAYAIEGLGVDANIDAWEDFLDHHVEKSLAKLRRQEFIEEVDELDSGMQLRPTNIGKIMSGCMIWASEFRDLRIRRGELATLNKIKDHPELRFPLTGTPKDYP
;
A
#
# COMPACT_ATOMS: atom_id res chain seq x y z
N MET A 1 -8.99 -21.63 -4.11
CA MET A 1 -10.23 -22.40 -4.35
C MET A 1 -10.05 -23.45 -5.45
N MET A 2 -9.58 -23.08 -6.65
CA MET A 2 -9.37 -24.03 -7.75
C MET A 2 -8.40 -25.19 -7.45
N GLY A 3 -7.34 -24.95 -6.67
CA GLY A 3 -6.36 -25.99 -6.29
C GLY A 3 -6.91 -27.10 -5.38
N ARG A 4 -8.19 -27.05 -5.02
CA ARG A 4 -8.89 -28.12 -4.28
C ARG A 4 -9.82 -28.95 -5.17
N ALA A 5 -9.87 -28.69 -6.48
CA ALA A 5 -10.72 -29.43 -7.39
C ALA A 5 -10.07 -30.75 -7.80
N GLY A 6 -10.76 -31.86 -7.50
CA GLY A 6 -10.26 -33.22 -7.69
C GLY A 6 -9.41 -33.69 -6.51
N ARG A 7 -9.59 -34.96 -6.12
CA ARG A 7 -8.79 -35.60 -5.08
C ARG A 7 -7.62 -36.35 -5.73
N PRO A 8 -6.37 -35.95 -5.44
CA PRO A 8 -5.22 -36.73 -5.87
C PRO A 8 -5.40 -38.17 -5.39
N GLN A 9 -5.22 -39.15 -6.30
CA GLN A 9 -5.38 -40.61 -6.10
C GLN A 9 -6.78 -41.22 -6.28
N TYR A 10 -7.87 -40.43 -6.27
CA TYR A 10 -9.23 -40.99 -6.38
C TYR A 10 -9.95 -40.57 -7.67
N ASP A 11 -9.82 -39.30 -8.05
CA ASP A 11 -10.55 -38.75 -9.18
C ASP A 11 -9.62 -38.70 -10.42
N THR A 12 -10.16 -39.02 -11.59
CA THR A 12 -9.42 -38.95 -12.87
C THR A 12 -9.31 -37.54 -13.42
N SER A 13 -10.21 -36.64 -13.02
CA SER A 13 -10.17 -35.22 -13.35
C SER A 13 -10.86 -34.38 -12.27
N GLY A 14 -10.51 -33.10 -12.19
CA GLY A 14 -11.17 -32.11 -11.36
C GLY A 14 -11.81 -31.04 -12.24
N VAL A 15 -13.03 -30.63 -11.91
CA VAL A 15 -13.76 -29.57 -12.64
C VAL A 15 -13.96 -28.37 -11.72
N VAL A 16 -13.67 -27.17 -12.24
CA VAL A 16 -13.92 -25.90 -11.56
C VAL A 16 -14.89 -25.09 -12.41
N VAL A 17 -15.98 -24.62 -11.80
CA VAL A 17 -16.94 -23.70 -12.42
C VAL A 17 -16.81 -22.34 -11.76
N VAL A 18 -16.45 -21.32 -12.54
CA VAL A 18 -16.36 -19.92 -12.08
C VAL A 18 -17.56 -19.15 -12.62
N MET A 19 -18.48 -18.80 -11.73
CA MET A 19 -19.62 -17.95 -12.07
C MET A 19 -19.24 -16.48 -11.86
N CYS A 20 -19.30 -15.67 -12.92
CA CYS A 20 -18.96 -14.25 -12.86
C CYS A 20 -19.71 -13.44 -13.92
N GLU A 21 -19.65 -12.12 -13.80
CA GLU A 21 -20.13 -11.20 -14.84
C GLU A 21 -19.35 -11.40 -16.15
N LYS A 22 -20.02 -11.21 -17.29
CA LYS A 22 -19.43 -11.40 -18.63
C LYS A 22 -18.16 -10.57 -18.84
N SER A 23 -18.07 -9.38 -18.24
CA SER A 23 -16.89 -8.49 -18.28
C SER A 23 -15.64 -9.11 -17.64
N LYS A 24 -15.80 -9.98 -16.63
CA LYS A 24 -14.70 -10.54 -15.83
C LYS A 24 -14.19 -11.89 -16.38
N VAL A 25 -14.89 -12.50 -17.35
CA VAL A 25 -14.52 -13.79 -17.94
C VAL A 25 -13.07 -13.79 -18.45
N LYS A 26 -12.68 -12.76 -19.22
CA LYS A 26 -11.32 -12.64 -19.76
C LYS A 26 -10.25 -12.53 -18.65
N LYS A 27 -10.55 -11.83 -17.56
CA LYS A 27 -9.65 -11.70 -16.40
C LYS A 27 -9.40 -13.08 -15.76
N TYR A 28 -10.46 -13.84 -15.49
CA TYR A 28 -10.32 -15.16 -14.90
C TYR A 28 -9.64 -16.15 -15.84
N GLN A 29 -9.91 -16.10 -17.15
CA GLN A 29 -9.21 -16.93 -18.14
C GLN A 29 -7.69 -16.65 -18.14
N LYS A 30 -7.26 -15.39 -18.20
CA LYS A 30 -5.84 -15.03 -18.11
C LYS A 30 -5.19 -15.50 -16.82
N MET A 31 -5.92 -15.44 -15.70
CA MET A 31 -5.44 -15.93 -14.41
C MET A 31 -5.25 -17.45 -14.41
N LEU A 32 -6.18 -18.20 -15.01
CA LEU A 32 -6.11 -19.67 -15.09
C LEU A 32 -4.93 -20.16 -15.94
N TYR A 33 -4.61 -19.45 -17.03
CA TYR A 33 -3.49 -19.80 -17.90
C TYR A 33 -2.16 -19.18 -17.49
N SER A 34 -2.06 -18.63 -16.27
CA SER A 34 -0.85 -17.96 -15.76
C SER A 34 -0.33 -16.85 -16.69
N GLN A 35 -1.23 -16.19 -17.42
CA GLN A 35 -0.93 -15.07 -18.33
C GLN A 35 -1.04 -13.71 -17.63
N THR A 36 -1.28 -13.70 -16.31
CA THR A 36 -1.37 -12.46 -15.53
C THR A 36 0.02 -12.08 -15.06
N VAL A 37 0.52 -10.97 -15.56
CA VAL A 37 1.78 -10.38 -15.08
C VAL A 37 1.52 -9.77 -13.71
N LEU A 38 2.38 -10.11 -12.74
CA LEU A 38 2.35 -9.52 -11.41
C LEU A 38 3.11 -8.19 -11.43
N GLU A 39 2.43 -7.13 -11.00
CA GLU A 39 3.01 -5.79 -10.82
C GLU A 39 3.16 -5.47 -9.34
N SER A 40 3.97 -4.46 -9.01
CA SER A 40 4.20 -4.04 -7.63
C SER A 40 3.19 -2.97 -7.20
N CYS A 41 2.66 -3.08 -5.97
CA CYS A 41 1.85 -2.01 -5.36
C CYS A 41 2.67 -1.15 -4.38
N LEU A 42 3.99 -1.33 -4.28
CA LEU A 42 4.82 -0.63 -3.30
C LEU A 42 4.74 0.90 -3.43
N HIS A 43 4.65 1.39 -4.66
CA HIS A 43 4.59 2.81 -4.99
C HIS A 43 3.37 3.54 -4.40
N GLU A 44 2.26 2.82 -4.15
CA GLU A 44 1.02 3.38 -3.59
C GLU A 44 1.18 3.77 -2.11
N SER A 45 2.01 3.02 -1.37
CA SER A 45 2.22 3.15 0.08
C SER A 45 3.69 3.40 0.46
N LEU A 46 4.51 3.87 -0.50
CA LEU A 46 5.97 3.98 -0.33
C LEU A 46 6.37 4.77 0.93
N THR A 47 5.65 5.85 1.24
CA THR A 47 5.90 6.69 2.41
C THR A 47 5.81 5.90 3.73
N GLU A 48 4.86 4.98 3.85
CA GLU A 48 4.64 4.18 5.06
C GLU A 48 5.75 3.13 5.25
N TYR A 49 6.17 2.50 4.15
CA TYR A 49 7.28 1.55 4.16
C TYR A 49 8.60 2.23 4.50
N ILE A 50 8.89 3.41 3.92
CA ILE A 50 10.09 4.19 4.27
C ILE A 50 10.08 4.55 5.76
N ASN A 51 8.96 5.01 6.32
CA ASN A 51 8.87 5.29 7.76
C ASN A 51 9.15 4.04 8.60
N SER A 52 8.64 2.89 8.18
CA SER A 52 8.84 1.63 8.88
C SER A 52 10.31 1.21 8.88
N GLU A 53 11.00 1.33 7.76
CA GLU A 53 12.42 1.00 7.63
C GLU A 53 13.33 1.99 8.36
N ILE A 54 12.94 3.27 8.46
CA ILE A 54 13.60 4.24 9.36
C ILE A 54 13.34 3.86 10.82
N GLY A 55 12.12 3.44 11.15
CA GLY A 55 11.71 2.90 12.46
C GLY A 55 12.57 1.71 12.92
N LEU A 56 12.87 0.80 12.01
CA LEU A 56 13.71 -0.38 12.22
C LEU A 56 15.21 -0.08 12.18
N GLY A 57 15.60 1.09 11.67
CA GLY A 57 17.00 1.51 11.54
C GLY A 57 17.72 0.96 10.29
N THR A 58 16.99 0.36 9.35
CA THR A 58 17.50 -0.07 8.03
C THR A 58 17.87 1.14 7.17
N ILE A 59 17.01 2.17 7.16
CA ILE A 59 17.23 3.42 6.44
C ILE A 59 17.66 4.50 7.43
N LYS A 60 18.81 5.12 7.17
CA LYS A 60 19.37 6.21 8.01
C LYS A 60 19.67 7.49 7.22
N SER A 61 19.55 7.47 5.90
CA SER A 61 19.85 8.60 5.03
C SER A 61 19.00 8.55 3.76
N LEU A 62 18.94 9.66 3.02
CA LEU A 62 18.32 9.70 1.68
C LEU A 62 18.93 8.64 0.75
N SER A 63 20.26 8.57 0.71
CA SER A 63 20.98 7.58 -0.09
C SER A 63 20.66 6.14 0.32
N GLY A 64 20.50 5.88 1.63
CA GLY A 64 20.07 4.58 2.14
C GLY A 64 18.64 4.23 1.73
N ALA A 65 17.74 5.21 1.63
CA ALA A 65 16.37 5.01 1.16
C ALA A 65 16.32 4.67 -0.34
N GLN A 66 17.13 5.37 -1.15
CA GLN A 66 17.28 5.08 -2.58
C GLN A 66 17.85 3.68 -2.80
N GLU A 67 18.89 3.31 -2.06
CA GLU A 67 19.50 1.98 -2.13
C GLU A 67 18.53 0.88 -1.68
N TRP A 68 17.78 1.11 -0.60
CA TRP A 68 16.74 0.17 -0.17
C TRP A 68 15.71 -0.07 -1.28
N LEU A 69 15.28 0.98 -1.98
CA LEU A 69 14.31 0.87 -3.06
C LEU A 69 14.83 0.01 -4.21
N ARG A 70 16.14 0.08 -4.52
CA ARG A 70 16.80 -0.74 -5.57
C ARG A 70 16.71 -2.24 -5.29
N HIS A 71 16.60 -2.65 -4.02
CA HIS A 71 16.45 -4.04 -3.60
C HIS A 71 15.00 -4.56 -3.58
N THR A 72 14.03 -3.78 -4.04
CA THR A 72 12.61 -4.16 -4.01
C THR A 72 12.13 -4.77 -5.33
N PHE A 73 11.05 -5.56 -5.26
CA PHE A 73 10.35 -6.06 -6.46
C PHE A 73 9.85 -4.91 -7.36
N PHE A 74 9.55 -3.75 -6.76
CA PHE A 74 9.13 -2.57 -7.50
C PHE A 74 10.20 -2.07 -8.47
N TYR A 75 11.46 -2.01 -8.03
CA TYR A 75 12.58 -1.58 -8.87
C TYR A 75 12.75 -2.47 -10.12
N ILE A 76 12.59 -3.77 -9.96
CA ILE A 76 12.65 -4.72 -11.10
C ILE A 76 11.46 -4.51 -12.05
N ARG A 77 10.27 -4.27 -11.52
CA ARG A 77 9.05 -4.16 -12.34
C ARG A 77 8.96 -2.83 -13.08
N ILE A 78 9.37 -1.72 -12.47
CA ILE A 78 9.34 -0.41 -13.12
C ILE A 78 10.27 -0.36 -14.33
N GLN A 79 11.42 -1.03 -14.28
CA GLN A 79 12.32 -1.18 -15.43
C GLN A 79 11.69 -1.92 -16.62
N GLN A 80 10.86 -2.93 -16.33
CA GLN A 80 10.24 -3.76 -17.36
C GLN A 80 8.95 -3.16 -17.94
N ASN A 81 8.21 -2.41 -17.12
CA ASN A 81 6.92 -1.84 -17.51
C ASN A 81 6.66 -0.50 -16.80
N PRO A 82 7.40 0.58 -17.16
CA PRO A 82 7.23 1.89 -16.52
C PRO A 82 5.79 2.44 -16.65
N SER A 83 5.14 2.17 -17.79
CA SER A 83 3.79 2.65 -18.09
C SER A 83 2.71 2.14 -17.13
N ALA A 84 2.93 1.01 -16.44
CA ALA A 84 1.99 0.49 -15.46
C ALA A 84 1.88 1.34 -14.18
N TYR A 85 2.90 2.17 -13.90
CA TYR A 85 3.03 2.92 -12.66
C TYR A 85 2.57 4.38 -12.76
N ALA A 86 1.88 4.72 -13.86
CA ALA A 86 1.30 6.06 -14.09
C ALA A 86 2.28 7.19 -13.76
N ILE A 87 3.52 7.07 -14.22
CA ILE A 87 4.58 8.01 -13.89
C ILE A 87 4.23 9.38 -14.49
N GLU A 88 3.85 10.33 -13.62
CA GLU A 88 3.53 11.70 -14.03
C GLU A 88 4.75 12.35 -14.70
N GLY A 89 4.63 12.70 -15.98
CA GLY A 89 5.70 13.38 -16.74
C GLY A 89 6.45 12.50 -17.76
N LEU A 90 6.23 11.18 -17.77
CA LEU A 90 6.75 10.33 -18.84
C LEU A 90 5.80 10.37 -20.05
N GLY A 91 6.19 11.14 -21.07
CA GLY A 91 5.65 11.00 -22.42
C GLY A 91 5.93 9.60 -23.00
N VAL A 92 5.37 9.34 -24.18
CA VAL A 92 5.43 8.04 -24.89
C VAL A 92 6.87 7.55 -25.15
N ASP A 93 7.86 8.46 -25.09
CA ASP A 93 9.28 8.17 -25.22
C ASP A 93 9.96 8.12 -23.85
N ALA A 94 9.76 7.02 -23.14
CA ALA A 94 10.43 6.74 -21.87
C ALA A 94 11.93 6.49 -22.12
N ASN A 95 12.74 7.53 -21.96
CA ASN A 95 14.19 7.35 -21.90
C ASN A 95 14.55 6.50 -20.66
N ILE A 96 15.60 5.69 -20.75
CA ILE A 96 16.00 4.75 -19.67
C ILE A 96 16.26 5.49 -18.35
N ASP A 97 16.60 6.77 -18.38
CA ASP A 97 16.91 7.55 -17.17
C ASP A 97 15.65 8.13 -16.49
N ALA A 98 14.53 8.24 -17.21
CA ALA A 98 13.36 8.96 -16.71
C ALA A 98 12.62 8.23 -15.56
N TRP A 99 12.69 6.90 -15.50
CA TRP A 99 12.10 6.15 -14.39
C TRP A 99 13.00 6.18 -13.15
N GLU A 100 14.33 6.32 -13.31
CA GLU A 100 15.25 6.42 -12.18
C GLU A 100 15.08 7.77 -11.48
N ASP A 101 15.01 8.86 -12.26
CA ASP A 101 14.68 10.20 -11.76
C ASP A 101 13.32 10.21 -11.04
N PHE A 102 12.33 9.47 -11.55
CA PHE A 102 11.04 9.32 -10.88
C PHE A 102 11.15 8.63 -9.52
N LEU A 103 11.94 7.55 -9.41
CA LEU A 103 12.13 6.86 -8.14
C LEU A 103 12.79 7.78 -7.11
N ASP A 104 13.85 8.49 -7.52
CA ASP A 104 14.56 9.43 -6.66
C ASP A 104 13.62 10.54 -6.19
N HIS A 105 12.87 11.15 -7.11
CA HIS A 105 11.88 12.16 -6.76
C HIS A 105 10.78 11.62 -5.82
N HIS A 106 10.34 10.38 -6.01
CA HIS A 106 9.30 9.77 -5.18
C HIS A 106 9.79 9.46 -3.76
N VAL A 107 11.06 9.07 -3.60
CA VAL A 107 11.72 8.92 -2.30
C VAL A 107 11.86 10.27 -1.60
N GLU A 108 12.34 11.30 -2.30
CA GLU A 108 12.47 12.65 -1.74
C GLU A 108 11.12 13.21 -1.29
N LYS A 109 10.09 13.08 -2.13
CA LYS A 109 8.72 13.50 -1.82
C LYS A 109 8.17 12.75 -0.61
N SER A 110 8.46 11.45 -0.49
CA SER A 110 8.05 10.63 0.66
C SER A 110 8.73 11.09 1.95
N LEU A 111 10.04 11.34 1.93
CA LEU A 111 10.78 11.86 3.08
C LEU A 111 10.30 13.26 3.47
N ALA A 112 10.07 14.15 2.50
CA ALA A 112 9.52 15.48 2.76
C ALA A 112 8.13 15.40 3.41
N LYS A 113 7.29 14.46 2.98
CA LYS A 113 5.97 14.21 3.59
C LYS A 113 6.10 13.72 5.03
N LEU A 114 7.02 12.80 5.31
CA LEU A 114 7.28 12.30 6.66
C LEU A 114 7.81 13.38 7.60
N ARG A 115 8.74 14.22 7.13
CA ARG A 115 9.25 15.38 7.89
C ARG A 115 8.14 16.36 8.23
N ARG A 116 7.31 16.73 7.24
CA ARG A 116 6.19 17.65 7.43
C ARG A 116 5.16 17.15 8.43
N GLN A 117 5.01 15.84 8.55
CA GLN A 117 4.08 15.20 9.49
C GLN A 117 4.75 14.77 10.81
N GLU A 118 6.00 15.20 11.05
CA GLU A 118 6.76 14.94 12.28
C GLU A 118 6.96 13.45 12.60
N PHE A 119 6.96 12.57 11.60
CA PHE A 119 7.29 11.15 11.78
C PHE A 119 8.80 10.90 11.86
N ILE A 120 9.60 11.75 11.21
CA ILE A 120 11.07 11.64 11.17
C ILE A 120 11.73 12.97 11.48
N GLU A 121 12.91 12.90 12.07
CA GLU A 121 13.78 14.02 12.40
C GLU A 121 15.19 13.79 11.83
N GLU A 122 15.91 14.89 11.55
CA GLU A 122 17.31 14.82 11.13
C GLU A 122 18.20 15.23 12.31
N VAL A 123 19.12 14.34 12.66
CA VAL A 123 20.06 14.56 13.75
C VAL A 123 21.47 14.58 13.16
N ASP A 124 22.21 15.64 13.45
CA ASP A 124 23.61 15.75 13.10
C ASP A 124 24.43 14.92 14.10
N GLU A 125 24.95 13.77 13.65
CA GLU A 125 25.88 12.98 14.43
C GLU A 125 27.31 13.39 14.09
N LEU A 126 28.04 13.84 15.11
CA LEU A 126 29.42 14.37 15.04
C LEU A 126 30.39 13.55 14.18
N ASP A 127 30.19 12.24 14.03
CA ASP A 127 31.07 11.33 13.30
C ASP A 127 30.49 10.77 11.98
N SER A 128 29.20 10.94 11.71
CA SER A 128 28.50 10.27 10.59
C SER A 128 27.65 11.20 9.73
N GLY A 129 27.66 12.50 10.05
CA GLY A 129 26.85 13.51 9.38
C GLY A 129 25.37 13.39 9.71
N MET A 130 24.53 13.97 8.84
CA MET A 130 23.09 14.08 9.04
C MET A 130 22.40 12.71 8.88
N GLN A 131 21.82 12.20 9.96
CA GLN A 131 21.07 10.94 9.98
C GLN A 131 19.57 11.17 10.19
N LEU A 132 18.77 10.37 9.49
CA LEU A 132 17.33 10.27 9.68
C LEU A 132 17.04 9.39 10.89
N ARG A 133 16.25 9.91 11.83
CA ARG A 133 15.75 9.17 12.99
C ARG A 133 14.23 9.23 13.06
N PRO A 134 13.57 8.16 13.52
CA PRO A 134 12.12 8.16 13.73
C PRO A 134 11.78 8.89 15.04
N THR A 135 10.78 9.77 15.00
CA THR A 135 10.21 10.39 16.21
C THR A 135 9.40 9.35 17.00
N ASN A 136 8.91 9.71 18.19
CA ASN A 136 8.02 8.82 18.95
C ASN A 136 6.75 8.46 18.15
N ILE A 137 6.20 9.40 17.37
CA ILE A 137 5.05 9.15 16.50
C ILE A 137 5.45 8.24 15.33
N GLY A 138 6.63 8.48 14.73
CA GLY A 138 7.32 7.59 13.78
C GLY A 138 7.36 6.13 14.23
N LYS A 139 7.85 5.92 15.46
CA LYS A 139 7.98 4.61 16.09
C LYS A 139 6.65 3.94 16.39
N ILE A 140 5.65 4.70 16.87
CA ILE A 140 4.31 4.16 17.12
C ILE A 140 3.68 3.69 15.81
N MET A 141 3.80 4.48 14.74
CA MET A 141 3.25 4.11 13.44
C MET A 141 3.96 2.88 12.87
N SER A 142 5.30 2.84 12.92
CA SER A 142 6.07 1.67 12.48
C SER A 142 5.78 0.41 13.31
N GLY A 143 5.65 0.54 14.63
CA GLY A 143 5.45 -0.60 15.53
C GLY A 143 4.03 -1.14 15.56
N CYS A 144 3.04 -0.27 15.40
CA CYS A 144 1.63 -0.65 15.50
C CYS A 144 0.93 -0.77 14.14
N MET A 145 1.50 -0.20 13.06
CA MET A 145 0.86 -0.12 11.72
C MET A 145 -0.58 0.42 11.79
N ILE A 146 -0.78 1.51 12.55
CA ILE A 146 -2.11 2.09 12.77
C ILE A 146 -2.19 3.47 12.15
N TRP A 147 -3.21 3.66 11.32
CA TRP A 147 -3.71 4.95 10.90
C TRP A 147 -5.26 4.91 10.95
N ALA A 148 -5.91 6.07 10.92
CA ALA A 148 -7.37 6.14 10.87
C ALA A 148 -7.89 6.00 9.43
N SER A 149 -6.99 6.09 8.45
CA SER A 149 -7.28 5.97 7.02
C SER A 149 -7.80 4.59 6.60
N GLU A 150 -7.59 3.58 7.43
CA GLU A 150 -7.97 2.19 7.20
C GLU A 150 -9.49 2.06 7.13
N PHE A 151 -10.18 2.99 7.77
CA PHE A 151 -11.64 3.08 7.73
C PHE A 151 -12.15 3.97 6.58
N ARG A 152 -11.28 4.60 5.76
CA ARG A 152 -11.69 5.48 4.65
C ARG A 152 -12.56 4.77 3.62
N ASP A 153 -12.33 3.47 3.42
CA ASP A 153 -13.11 2.66 2.47
C ASP A 153 -14.33 1.99 3.13
N LEU A 154 -14.53 2.21 4.44
CA LEU A 154 -15.70 1.72 5.14
C LEU A 154 -16.94 2.45 4.60
N ARG A 155 -17.88 1.71 4.03
CA ARG A 155 -19.13 2.27 3.53
C ARG A 155 -20.31 1.60 4.21
N ILE A 156 -21.24 2.42 4.69
CA ILE A 156 -22.52 1.94 5.21
C ILE A 156 -23.32 1.32 4.05
N ARG A 157 -23.61 0.02 4.14
CA ARG A 157 -24.36 -0.70 3.11
C ARG A 157 -25.85 -0.36 3.17
N ARG A 158 -26.57 -0.72 2.11
CA ARG A 158 -28.03 -0.57 2.09
C ARG A 158 -28.66 -1.37 3.23
N GLY A 159 -29.51 -0.72 4.01
CA GLY A 159 -30.21 -1.32 5.15
C GLY A 159 -29.47 -1.21 6.50
N GLU A 160 -28.17 -0.96 6.52
CA GLU A 160 -27.40 -0.88 7.78
C GLU A 160 -27.67 0.41 8.55
N LEU A 161 -27.98 1.51 7.84
CA LEU A 161 -28.21 2.82 8.44
C LEU A 161 -29.29 2.82 9.52
N ALA A 162 -30.39 2.11 9.30
CA ALA A 162 -31.50 2.05 10.25
C ALA A 162 -31.08 1.38 11.56
N THR A 163 -30.24 0.36 11.48
CA THR A 163 -29.67 -0.33 12.64
C THR A 163 -28.65 0.57 13.35
N LEU A 164 -27.75 1.21 12.60
CA LEU A 164 -26.76 2.12 13.18
C LEU A 164 -27.40 3.31 13.90
N ASN A 165 -28.49 3.87 13.36
CA ASN A 165 -29.25 4.94 14.01
C ASN A 165 -29.95 4.50 15.30
N LYS A 166 -30.23 3.20 15.50
CA LYS A 166 -30.77 2.69 16.77
C LYS A 166 -29.69 2.49 17.82
N ILE A 167 -28.47 2.17 17.38
CA ILE A 167 -27.35 1.85 18.27
C ILE A 167 -26.57 3.10 18.67
N LYS A 168 -26.58 4.18 17.87
CA LYS A 168 -25.74 5.37 18.09
C LYS A 168 -25.90 6.03 19.47
N ASP A 169 -27.07 5.89 20.09
CA ASP A 169 -27.41 6.48 21.40
C ASP A 169 -27.48 5.40 22.51
N HIS A 170 -26.93 4.20 22.28
CA HIS A 170 -26.98 3.11 23.24
C HIS A 170 -26.18 3.46 24.51
N PRO A 171 -26.71 3.22 25.72
CA PRO A 171 -26.09 3.67 26.98
C PRO A 171 -24.73 3.01 27.27
N GLU A 172 -24.43 1.87 26.64
CA GLU A 172 -23.12 1.21 26.78
C GLU A 172 -22.04 1.78 25.84
N LEU A 173 -22.38 2.71 24.94
CA LEU A 173 -21.39 3.36 24.10
C LEU A 173 -20.54 4.33 24.93
N ARG A 174 -19.26 3.97 25.11
CA ARG A 174 -18.27 4.81 25.80
C ARG A 174 -18.04 6.16 25.10
N PHE A 175 -18.16 6.18 23.78
CA PHE A 175 -17.98 7.37 22.94
C PHE A 175 -19.17 7.51 21.97
N PRO A 176 -20.24 8.21 22.36
CA PRO A 176 -21.42 8.38 21.52
C PRO A 176 -21.13 9.26 20.31
N LEU A 177 -21.85 9.03 19.21
CA LEU A 177 -21.73 9.83 17.98
C LEU A 177 -22.47 11.17 18.17
N THR A 178 -21.84 12.27 17.78
CA THR A 178 -22.43 13.62 17.85
C THR A 178 -23.33 13.93 16.65
N GLY A 179 -23.19 13.19 15.53
CA GLY A 179 -23.96 13.37 14.29
C GLY A 179 -24.74 12.11 13.86
N THR A 180 -25.18 12.08 12.60
CA THR A 180 -25.70 10.84 12.02
C THR A 180 -24.53 9.93 11.63
N PRO A 181 -24.68 8.60 11.65
CA PRO A 181 -23.63 7.68 11.19
C PRO A 181 -23.15 7.94 9.75
N LYS A 182 -23.95 8.64 8.93
CA LYS A 182 -23.59 9.05 7.56
C LYS A 182 -22.59 10.20 7.49
N ASP A 183 -22.49 10.99 8.56
CA ASP A 183 -21.63 12.17 8.59
C ASP A 183 -20.18 11.80 8.92
N TYR A 184 -19.93 10.53 9.26
CA TYR A 184 -18.61 10.00 9.54
C TYR A 184 -18.05 9.28 8.31
N PRO A 185 -16.76 9.48 8.00
CA PRO A 185 -16.09 8.89 6.84
C PRO A 185 -15.96 7.36 6.95
#